data_AF-A0A7W8URT0-F1
#
_entry.id   AF-A0A7W8URT0-F1
#
_cell.length_a   1.000
_cell.length_b   1.000
_cell.length_c   1.000
_cell.angle_alpha   90.00
_cell.angle_beta   90.00
_cell.angle_gamma   90.00
#
_symmetry.space_group_name_H-M   'P 1'
#
loop_
_entity.id
_entity.type
_entity.pdbx_description
1 polymer ?
#
loop_
_entity_poly.entity_id
_entity_poly.type
_entity_poly.pdbx_seq_one_letter_code
_entity_poly.pdbx_strand_id
1 'polypeptide(L)'
;MKNRVMSQSILLQRVTVAICTLPLFTLEAQASVSTIESSTPVYSAQVDGTRLEKIVVPPQELELDMNAANSIRSEAGAFKPARYSFPNAAVPRTALGHLQSIYHYDRRRDVPIVSSGGDWVIAEHFAADSHIPTSRFRLLGTKVQRQEQLDSSGRTRKIILVGWSPVRSLEDEDVSDLSSLGRNPAWIRVLSVSSDGRKKLIALAWRREGLEALKSTDEEPNERQLQFGLQNGTVRWPSMTAFTRANDIDLSATRLSGEKKSP
;
A
#
# COMPACT_ATOMS: atom_id res chain seq x y z
N MET A 1 -61.22 -89.69 -17.41
CA MET A 1 -59.97 -90.00 -16.68
C MET A 1 -58.77 -89.52 -17.49
N LYS A 2 -58.07 -88.49 -17.03
CA LYS A 2 -56.60 -88.28 -17.09
C LYS A 2 -56.27 -86.82 -16.78
N ASN A 3 -55.46 -86.64 -15.74
CA ASN A 3 -54.85 -85.40 -15.29
C ASN A 3 -53.85 -84.85 -16.32
N ARG A 4 -53.71 -83.51 -16.38
CA ARG A 4 -52.44 -82.77 -16.60
C ARG A 4 -52.68 -81.30 -16.25
N VAL A 5 -52.22 -80.84 -15.08
CA VAL A 5 -50.91 -80.23 -14.78
C VAL A 5 -50.76 -78.82 -15.37
N MET A 6 -50.48 -77.91 -14.42
CA MET A 6 -50.15 -76.49 -14.54
C MET A 6 -49.06 -76.17 -15.56
N SER A 7 -49.13 -74.97 -16.16
CA SER A 7 -47.93 -74.16 -16.39
C SER A 7 -48.23 -72.70 -16.07
N GLN A 8 -47.46 -72.16 -15.15
CA GLN A 8 -47.49 -70.80 -14.63
C GLN A 8 -46.75 -69.82 -15.56
N SER A 9 -47.09 -68.52 -15.40
CA SER A 9 -46.14 -67.39 -15.24
C SER A 9 -45.21 -66.99 -16.39
N ILE A 10 -44.77 -65.74 -16.58
CA ILE A 10 -44.92 -64.44 -15.92
C ILE A 10 -44.59 -63.41 -17.03
N LEU A 11 -45.41 -62.37 -17.20
CA LEU A 11 -45.09 -61.26 -18.09
C LEU A 11 -44.17 -60.28 -17.33
N LEU A 12 -42.94 -60.10 -17.82
CA LEU A 12 -41.98 -59.13 -17.27
C LEU A 12 -42.53 -57.69 -17.38
N GLN A 13 -42.81 -57.08 -16.23
CA GLN A 13 -43.02 -55.64 -16.12
C GLN A 13 -41.67 -54.98 -15.81
N ARG A 14 -41.15 -54.20 -16.77
CA ARG A 14 -39.91 -53.44 -16.62
C ARG A 14 -40.12 -52.29 -15.62
N VAL A 15 -39.46 -52.37 -14.48
CA VAL A 15 -39.30 -51.25 -13.53
C VAL A 15 -38.06 -50.47 -13.94
N THR A 16 -38.26 -49.30 -14.54
CA THR A 16 -37.19 -48.33 -14.80
C THR A 16 -36.95 -47.53 -13.53
N VAL A 17 -35.84 -47.78 -12.84
CA VAL A 17 -35.38 -46.96 -11.71
C VAL A 17 -34.81 -45.66 -12.27
N ALA A 18 -35.52 -44.55 -12.08
CA ALA A 18 -34.99 -43.22 -12.33
C ALA A 18 -34.03 -42.86 -11.19
N ILE A 19 -32.72 -42.91 -11.46
CA ILE A 19 -31.68 -42.40 -10.57
C ILE A 19 -31.72 -40.88 -10.68
N CYS A 20 -32.40 -40.23 -9.75
CA CYS A 20 -32.28 -38.79 -9.54
C CYS A 20 -30.91 -38.49 -8.94
N THR A 21 -29.91 -38.23 -9.78
CA THR A 21 -28.67 -37.55 -9.38
C THR A 21 -29.04 -36.12 -8.99
N LEU A 22 -29.22 -35.87 -7.70
CA LEU A 22 -29.26 -34.53 -7.15
C LEU A 22 -27.89 -33.88 -7.36
N PRO A 23 -27.79 -32.70 -7.99
CA PRO A 23 -26.56 -31.94 -7.95
C PRO A 23 -26.28 -31.58 -6.48
N LEU A 24 -25.15 -32.07 -5.96
CA LEU A 24 -24.52 -31.53 -4.76
C LEU A 24 -24.17 -30.08 -5.07
N PHE A 25 -25.08 -29.16 -4.74
CA PHE A 25 -24.72 -27.77 -4.56
C PHE A 25 -23.81 -27.72 -3.34
N THR A 26 -22.50 -27.73 -3.58
CA THR A 26 -21.55 -27.14 -2.64
C THR A 26 -21.96 -25.69 -2.49
N LEU A 27 -22.65 -25.37 -1.40
CA LEU A 27 -22.67 -24.03 -0.84
C LEU A 27 -21.20 -23.68 -0.58
N GLU A 28 -20.59 -22.93 -1.50
CA GLU A 28 -19.47 -22.08 -1.12
C GLU A 28 -20.02 -21.18 -0.02
N ALA A 29 -19.69 -21.52 1.23
CA ALA A 29 -19.90 -20.62 2.35
C ALA A 29 -19.19 -19.33 1.96
N GLN A 30 -19.95 -18.28 1.66
CA GLN A 30 -19.43 -16.93 1.55
C GLN A 30 -18.72 -16.66 2.87
N ALA A 31 -17.40 -16.69 2.85
CA ALA A 31 -16.59 -16.48 4.02
C ALA A 31 -16.90 -15.05 4.51
N SER A 32 -17.60 -14.97 5.63
CA SER A 32 -18.06 -13.70 6.17
C SER A 32 -16.90 -13.08 6.94
N VAL A 33 -16.37 -11.98 6.42
CA VAL A 33 -15.40 -11.16 7.15
C VAL A 33 -16.06 -10.74 8.47
N SER A 34 -15.44 -11.13 9.58
CA SER A 34 -15.92 -10.87 10.94
C SER A 34 -14.98 -9.89 11.65
N THR A 35 -15.53 -9.07 12.55
CA THR A 35 -14.73 -8.16 13.38
C THR A 35 -14.59 -8.74 14.78
N ILE A 36 -13.36 -8.76 15.31
CA ILE A 36 -13.03 -9.18 16.67
C ILE A 36 -12.41 -8.00 17.40
N GLU A 37 -12.88 -7.72 18.60
CA GLU A 37 -12.33 -6.68 19.47
C GLU A 37 -11.78 -7.29 20.74
N SER A 38 -10.75 -6.65 21.30
CA SER A 38 -10.15 -7.04 22.56
C SER A 38 -9.73 -5.79 23.33
N SER A 39 -9.85 -5.86 24.65
CA SER A 39 -9.37 -4.83 25.59
C SER A 39 -8.06 -5.22 26.26
N THR A 40 -7.59 -6.47 26.11
CA THR A 40 -6.34 -6.95 26.72
C THR A 40 -5.75 -8.11 25.89
N PRO A 41 -4.79 -7.85 24.97
CA PRO A 41 -4.31 -6.53 24.53
C PRO A 41 -5.39 -5.74 23.76
N VAL A 42 -5.23 -4.42 23.62
CA VAL A 42 -6.23 -3.56 22.98
C VAL A 42 -6.12 -3.65 21.45
N TYR A 43 -7.16 -4.13 20.76
CA TYR A 43 -7.21 -4.13 19.29
C TYR A 43 -8.62 -4.25 18.71
N SER A 44 -8.74 -3.94 17.41
CA SER A 44 -9.88 -4.31 16.56
C SER A 44 -9.35 -4.98 15.28
N ALA A 45 -9.81 -6.20 14.98
CA ALA A 45 -9.29 -7.06 13.92
C ALA A 45 -10.41 -7.49 12.96
N GLN A 46 -10.11 -7.54 11.66
CA GLN A 46 -10.96 -8.16 10.65
C GLN A 46 -10.38 -9.52 10.27
N VAL A 47 -11.22 -10.55 10.34
CA VAL A 47 -10.84 -11.94 10.15
C VAL A 47 -11.76 -12.58 9.12
N ASP A 48 -11.17 -13.26 8.14
CA ASP A 48 -11.85 -14.10 7.16
C ASP A 48 -11.62 -15.58 7.52
N GLY A 49 -12.61 -16.20 8.17
CA GLY A 49 -12.51 -17.57 8.69
C GLY A 49 -11.35 -17.75 9.67
N THR A 50 -10.26 -18.38 9.21
CA THR A 50 -9.03 -18.61 9.99
C THR A 50 -7.91 -17.61 9.69
N ARG A 51 -8.13 -16.64 8.79
CA ARG A 51 -7.11 -15.68 8.33
C ARG A 51 -7.36 -14.29 8.90
N LEU A 52 -6.33 -13.67 9.45
CA LEU A 52 -6.33 -12.27 9.85
C LEU A 52 -6.07 -11.39 8.62
N GLU A 53 -7.02 -10.53 8.26
CA GLU A 53 -6.90 -9.60 7.12
C GLU A 53 -6.27 -8.27 7.53
N LYS A 54 -6.75 -7.75 8.65
CA LYS A 54 -6.42 -6.41 9.13
C LYS A 54 -6.50 -6.36 10.65
N ILE A 55 -5.63 -5.57 11.26
CA ILE A 55 -5.70 -5.27 12.69
C ILE A 55 -5.42 -3.78 12.92
N VAL A 56 -6.19 -3.17 13.81
CA VAL A 56 -5.98 -1.80 14.29
C VAL A 56 -5.54 -1.89 15.74
N VAL A 57 -4.37 -1.33 16.04
CA VAL A 57 -3.73 -1.45 17.35
C VAL A 57 -3.16 -0.12 17.81
N PRO A 58 -3.18 0.17 19.12
CA PRO A 58 -2.41 1.24 19.70
C PRO A 58 -0.89 1.05 19.49
N PRO A 59 -0.11 2.14 19.53
CA PRO A 59 1.34 2.12 19.40
C PRO A 59 2.07 1.17 20.35
N GLN A 60 1.56 1.02 21.57
CA GLN A 60 2.16 0.24 22.64
C GLN A 60 2.09 -1.26 22.40
N GLU A 61 1.18 -1.74 21.55
CA GLU A 61 1.03 -3.18 21.30
C GLU A 61 2.06 -3.71 20.30
N LEU A 62 2.66 -2.84 19.48
CA LEU A 62 3.64 -3.19 18.45
C LEU A 62 4.81 -2.19 18.39
N GLU A 63 5.55 -2.08 19.49
CA GLU A 63 6.58 -1.06 19.71
C GLU A 63 7.77 -1.14 18.73
N LEU A 64 8.09 -2.32 18.19
CA LEU A 64 9.22 -2.49 17.27
C LEU A 64 8.97 -1.77 15.94
N ASP A 65 7.71 -1.71 15.51
CA ASP A 65 7.34 -0.91 14.37
C ASP A 65 7.02 0.51 14.84
N MET A 66 6.25 0.68 15.92
CA MET A 66 5.74 1.98 16.37
C MET A 66 6.62 2.67 17.41
N ASN A 67 7.85 3.01 17.03
CA ASN A 67 8.80 3.76 17.88
C ASN A 67 9.22 5.10 17.26
N ALA A 68 9.97 5.90 18.01
CA ALA A 68 10.44 7.21 17.56
C ALA A 68 11.36 7.19 16.32
N ALA A 69 12.04 6.06 16.06
CA ALA A 69 12.90 5.91 14.88
C ALA A 69 12.10 5.54 13.62
N ASN A 70 10.99 4.82 13.78
CA ASN A 70 10.19 4.29 12.69
C ASN A 70 8.88 5.07 12.43
N SER A 71 8.34 5.74 13.43
CA SER A 71 7.12 6.53 13.30
C SER A 71 7.47 8.01 13.16
N ILE A 72 7.01 8.62 12.07
CA ILE A 72 7.09 10.06 11.87
C ILE A 72 6.29 10.71 13.00
N ARG A 73 6.98 11.57 13.77
CA ARG A 73 6.43 12.39 14.87
C ARG A 73 5.03 12.86 14.48
N SER A 74 3.98 12.35 15.13
CA SER A 74 2.64 12.90 14.88
C SER A 74 2.67 14.34 15.37
N GLU A 75 2.37 15.28 14.50
CA GLU A 75 2.35 16.74 14.80
C GLU A 75 1.35 17.11 15.93
N ALA A 76 0.66 16.13 16.52
CA ALA A 76 -0.37 16.28 17.54
C ALA A 76 -0.09 15.55 18.88
N GLY A 77 1.15 15.13 19.16
CA GLY A 77 1.57 14.71 20.51
C GLY A 77 1.17 13.30 20.96
N ALA A 78 0.31 12.59 20.24
CA ALA A 78 0.03 11.16 20.43
C ALA A 78 -0.06 10.44 19.09
N PHE A 79 0.48 9.22 19.00
CA PHE A 79 0.32 8.38 17.82
C PHE A 79 -1.12 7.87 17.75
N LYS A 80 -1.80 8.08 16.61
CA LYS A 80 -3.06 7.38 16.33
C LYS A 80 -2.82 5.87 16.25
N PRO A 81 -3.85 5.05 16.53
CA PRO A 81 -3.76 3.61 16.28
C PRO A 81 -3.31 3.33 14.84
N ALA A 82 -2.32 2.47 14.69
CA ALA A 82 -1.88 2.03 13.38
C ALA A 82 -2.80 0.93 12.86
N ARG A 83 -2.91 0.88 11.54
CA ARG A 83 -3.68 -0.14 10.81
C ARG A 83 -2.68 -1.03 10.11
N TYR A 84 -2.68 -2.31 10.43
CA TYR A 84 -1.88 -3.32 9.74
C TYR A 84 -2.77 -4.13 8.81
N SER A 85 -2.27 -4.41 7.61
CA SER A 85 -2.87 -5.37 6.68
C SER A 85 -1.79 -6.28 6.10
N PHE A 86 -2.21 -7.43 5.59
CA PHE A 86 -1.31 -8.52 5.19
C PHE A 86 -1.50 -8.90 3.72
N PRO A 87 -1.21 -7.98 2.77
CA PRO A 87 -1.57 -8.15 1.36
C PRO A 87 -0.98 -9.41 0.71
N ASN A 88 0.22 -9.82 1.11
CA ASN A 88 0.93 -10.99 0.56
C ASN A 88 1.20 -12.09 1.60
N ALA A 89 0.50 -12.08 2.73
CA ALA A 89 0.71 -13.03 3.81
C ALA A 89 -0.60 -13.61 4.33
N ALA A 90 -0.65 -14.94 4.44
CA ALA A 90 -1.76 -15.64 5.10
C ALA A 90 -1.51 -15.70 6.62
N VAL A 91 -1.84 -14.62 7.32
CA VAL A 91 -1.66 -14.56 8.77
C VAL A 91 -2.78 -15.33 9.46
N PRO A 92 -2.47 -16.31 10.33
CA PRO A 92 -3.52 -17.06 11.02
C PRO A 92 -4.18 -16.19 12.09
N ARG A 93 -5.49 -16.38 12.30
CA ARG A 93 -6.26 -15.74 13.39
C ARG A 93 -5.62 -15.94 14.76
N THR A 94 -4.93 -17.06 14.97
CA THR A 94 -4.22 -17.36 16.23
C THR A 94 -3.15 -16.34 16.58
N ALA A 95 -2.65 -15.56 15.60
CA ALA A 95 -1.76 -14.43 15.85
C ALA A 95 -2.36 -13.36 16.78
N LEU A 96 -3.69 -13.26 16.86
CA LEU A 96 -4.37 -12.35 17.78
C LEU A 96 -4.15 -12.70 19.27
N GLY A 97 -3.79 -13.96 19.57
CA GLY A 97 -3.43 -14.37 20.94
C GLY A 97 -2.04 -13.87 21.36
N HIS A 98 -1.17 -13.58 20.39
CA HIS A 98 0.20 -13.10 20.61
C HIS A 98 0.55 -12.08 19.52
N LEU A 99 0.14 -10.82 19.70
CA LEU A 99 0.21 -9.80 18.64
C LEU A 99 1.60 -9.64 18.01
N GLN A 100 2.67 -9.81 18.78
CA GLN A 100 4.05 -9.75 18.27
C GLN A 100 4.35 -10.80 17.18
N SER A 101 3.59 -11.90 17.13
CA SER A 101 3.76 -12.92 16.08
C SER A 101 3.50 -12.39 14.67
N ILE A 102 2.80 -11.25 14.52
CA ILE A 102 2.59 -10.64 13.21
C ILE A 102 3.90 -10.14 12.57
N TYR A 103 4.97 -9.96 13.36
CA TYR A 103 6.27 -9.55 12.83
C TYR A 103 6.90 -10.59 11.91
N HIS A 104 6.51 -11.86 12.04
CA HIS A 104 6.95 -12.96 11.17
C HIS A 104 6.31 -12.94 9.77
N TYR A 105 5.52 -11.91 9.45
CA TYR A 105 4.79 -11.80 8.19
C TYR A 105 5.07 -10.46 7.51
N ASP A 106 5.01 -10.50 6.18
CA ASP A 106 4.94 -9.29 5.35
C ASP A 106 3.69 -8.50 5.75
N ARG A 107 3.88 -7.23 6.07
CA ARG A 107 2.81 -6.39 6.60
C ARG A 107 2.92 -4.98 6.08
N ARG A 108 1.78 -4.45 5.66
CA ARG A 108 1.60 -3.04 5.42
C ARG A 108 1.12 -2.39 6.70
N ARG A 109 1.69 -1.22 7.01
CA ARG A 109 1.27 -0.39 8.14
C ARG A 109 0.84 0.98 7.64
N ASP A 110 -0.36 1.40 7.98
CA ASP A 110 -0.89 2.72 7.72
C ASP A 110 -1.10 3.48 9.04
N VAL A 111 -0.40 4.60 9.20
CA VAL A 111 -0.50 5.51 10.35
C VAL A 111 -1.16 6.81 9.91
N PRO A 112 -2.38 7.14 10.37
CA PRO A 112 -3.04 8.38 10.00
C PRO A 112 -2.33 9.61 10.57
N ILE A 113 -2.15 10.64 9.74
CA ILE A 113 -1.63 11.95 10.16
C ILE A 113 -2.83 12.86 10.49
N VAL A 114 -2.76 13.62 11.58
CA VAL A 114 -3.83 14.57 11.95
C VAL A 114 -3.48 15.92 11.37
N SER A 115 -3.95 16.23 10.16
CA SER A 115 -4.10 17.61 9.71
C SER A 115 -5.54 17.81 9.27
N SER A 116 -6.08 18.99 9.53
CA SER A 116 -7.49 19.40 9.39
C SER A 116 -8.04 19.40 7.96
N GLY A 117 -7.41 18.70 7.02
CA GLY A 117 -7.68 18.84 5.58
C GLY A 117 -7.68 17.57 4.72
N GLY A 118 -7.58 16.35 5.27
CA GLY A 118 -7.74 15.14 4.45
C GLY A 118 -7.35 13.80 5.09
N ASP A 119 -7.58 12.71 4.33
CA ASP A 119 -7.21 11.32 4.67
C ASP A 119 -5.70 11.07 4.48
N TRP A 120 -4.89 11.84 5.21
CA TRP A 120 -3.44 11.69 5.19
C TRP A 120 -3.00 10.46 5.96
N VAL A 121 -2.20 9.62 5.32
CA VAL A 121 -1.57 8.45 5.97
C VAL A 121 -0.10 8.36 5.60
N ILE A 122 0.70 7.92 6.56
CA ILE A 122 2.01 7.32 6.27
C ILE A 122 1.77 5.84 6.10
N ALA A 123 2.06 5.35 4.91
CA ALA A 123 1.94 3.94 4.58
C ALA A 123 3.33 3.35 4.41
N GLU A 124 3.58 2.22 5.04
CA GLU A 124 4.86 1.54 5.06
C GLU A 124 4.67 0.06 4.78
N HIS A 125 5.67 -0.55 4.16
CA HIS A 125 5.74 -1.99 3.99
C HIS A 125 6.93 -2.53 4.79
N PHE A 126 6.69 -3.57 5.57
CA PHE A 126 7.71 -4.31 6.30
C PHE A 126 7.71 -5.73 5.77
N ALA A 127 8.90 -6.23 5.42
CA ALA A 127 9.08 -7.64 5.18
C ALA A 127 8.93 -8.44 6.49
N ALA A 128 8.59 -9.72 6.36
CA ALA A 128 8.65 -10.70 7.44
C ALA A 128 10.00 -10.62 8.16
N ASP A 129 9.96 -10.69 9.49
CA ASP A 129 11.10 -10.63 10.40
C ASP A 129 11.92 -9.32 10.36
N SER A 130 11.44 -8.30 9.64
CA SER A 130 12.06 -6.97 9.59
C SER A 130 11.23 -5.94 10.36
N HIS A 131 11.92 -5.09 11.12
CA HIS A 131 11.36 -3.88 11.76
C HIS A 131 11.78 -2.60 11.04
N ILE A 132 12.45 -2.75 9.91
CA ILE A 132 12.85 -1.66 9.03
C ILE A 132 11.94 -1.72 7.80
N PRO A 133 11.20 -0.65 7.49
CA PRO A 133 10.33 -0.67 6.34
C PRO A 133 11.16 -0.70 5.05
N THR A 134 10.73 -1.49 4.07
CA THR A 134 11.35 -1.57 2.74
C THR A 134 10.91 -0.42 1.85
N SER A 135 9.74 0.18 2.15
CA SER A 135 9.21 1.35 1.46
C SER A 135 8.34 2.17 2.40
N ARG A 136 8.39 3.50 2.25
CA ARG A 136 7.58 4.44 3.01
C ARG A 136 6.98 5.49 2.08
N PHE A 137 5.69 5.74 2.23
CA PHE A 137 4.92 6.70 1.44
C PHE A 137 4.12 7.62 2.36
N ARG A 138 3.94 8.87 1.95
CA ARG A 138 2.87 9.75 2.44
C ARG A 138 1.79 9.78 1.38
N LEU A 139 0.58 9.39 1.74
CA LEU A 139 -0.57 9.35 0.85
C LEU A 139 -1.62 10.36 1.30
N LEU A 140 -2.33 10.93 0.32
CA LEU A 140 -3.60 11.63 0.51
C LEU A 140 -4.68 10.82 -0.21
N GLY A 141 -5.52 10.11 0.54
CA GLY A 141 -6.37 9.07 -0.04
C GLY A 141 -5.52 7.99 -0.73
N THR A 142 -5.71 7.81 -2.03
CA THR A 142 -4.91 6.86 -2.86
C THR A 142 -3.72 7.50 -3.57
N LYS A 143 -3.56 8.83 -3.48
CA LYS A 143 -2.52 9.55 -4.23
C LYS A 143 -1.22 9.62 -3.45
N VAL A 144 -0.11 9.28 -4.10
CA VAL A 144 1.23 9.49 -3.54
C VAL A 144 1.56 10.97 -3.52
N GLN A 145 1.92 11.48 -2.35
CA GLN A 145 2.40 12.86 -2.14
C GLN A 145 3.89 12.88 -1.84
N ARG A 146 4.38 11.81 -1.19
CA ARG A 146 5.80 11.60 -0.91
C ARG A 146 6.14 10.13 -0.93
N GLN A 147 7.29 9.78 -1.48
CA GLN A 147 7.91 8.47 -1.35
C GLN A 147 9.30 8.66 -0.74
N GLU A 148 9.62 7.84 0.24
CA GLU A 148 10.96 7.77 0.84
C GLU A 148 11.59 6.43 0.45
N GLN A 149 12.81 6.50 -0.08
CA GLN A 149 13.65 5.33 -0.28
C GLN A 149 14.62 5.26 0.90
N LEU A 150 14.55 4.16 1.63
CA LEU A 150 15.35 3.92 2.83
C LEU A 150 16.59 3.09 2.47
N ASP A 151 17.64 3.21 3.28
CA ASP A 151 18.77 2.27 3.29
C ASP A 151 18.49 1.06 4.19
N SER A 152 19.45 0.16 4.32
CA SER A 152 19.31 -1.07 5.13
C SER A 152 19.18 -0.81 6.63
N SER A 153 19.46 0.41 7.09
CA SER A 153 19.29 0.84 8.49
C SER A 153 17.97 1.59 8.71
N GLY A 154 17.15 1.74 7.67
CA GLY A 154 15.89 2.47 7.72
C GLY A 154 16.04 3.98 7.56
N ARG A 155 17.26 4.46 7.26
CA ARG A 155 17.50 5.90 7.06
C ARG A 155 17.12 6.31 5.65
N THR A 156 16.46 7.45 5.53
CA THR A 156 16.06 7.99 4.22
C THR A 156 17.28 8.43 3.43
N ARG A 157 17.49 7.84 2.25
CA ARG A 157 18.57 8.21 1.29
C ARG A 157 18.06 8.99 0.09
N LYS A 158 16.77 8.88 -0.23
CA LYS A 158 16.12 9.63 -1.31
C LYS A 158 14.69 9.94 -0.94
N ILE A 159 14.25 11.16 -1.24
CA ILE A 159 12.87 11.61 -1.08
C ILE A 159 12.35 11.99 -2.46
N ILE A 160 11.15 11.53 -2.79
CA ILE A 160 10.43 11.90 -3.99
C ILE A 160 9.17 12.63 -3.54
N LEU A 161 9.06 13.90 -3.88
CA LEU A 161 7.89 14.73 -3.63
C LEU A 161 7.05 14.77 -4.90
N VAL A 162 5.75 14.53 -4.75
CA VAL A 162 4.77 14.52 -5.85
C VAL A 162 3.68 15.53 -5.52
N GLY A 163 3.39 16.41 -6.45
CA GLY A 163 2.52 17.55 -6.22
C GLY A 163 3.15 18.82 -6.78
N TRP A 164 2.31 19.72 -7.29
CA TRP A 164 2.78 21.00 -7.77
C TRP A 164 3.38 21.77 -6.60
N SER A 165 4.65 22.17 -6.75
CA SER A 165 5.27 23.09 -5.82
C SER A 165 5.54 24.41 -6.53
N PRO A 166 5.02 25.53 -5.99
CA PRO A 166 5.44 26.83 -6.45
C PRO A 166 6.94 27.01 -6.16
N VAL A 167 7.59 27.88 -6.94
CA VAL A 167 9.04 28.16 -6.95
C VAL A 167 9.63 28.49 -5.55
N ARG A 168 8.79 28.78 -4.55
CA ARG A 168 9.18 29.17 -3.18
C ARG A 168 8.42 28.43 -2.06
N SER A 169 7.88 27.23 -2.30
CA SER A 169 7.16 26.52 -1.23
C SER A 169 8.15 26.07 -0.14
N LEU A 170 8.06 26.74 1.02
CA LEU A 170 8.90 26.62 2.21
C LEU A 170 8.47 25.48 3.14
N GLU A 171 7.52 24.63 2.76
CA GLU A 171 6.92 23.63 3.66
C GLU A 171 7.83 22.40 3.92
N ASP A 172 8.98 22.30 3.26
CA ASP A 172 10.07 21.39 3.63
C ASP A 172 11.35 22.25 3.81
N GLU A 173 11.56 22.79 5.01
CA GLU A 173 12.57 23.81 5.40
C GLU A 173 14.07 23.49 5.10
N ASP A 174 14.42 22.40 4.39
CA ASP A 174 15.83 22.05 4.11
C ASP A 174 16.14 21.81 2.63
N VAL A 175 15.32 22.27 1.68
CA VAL A 175 15.73 22.19 0.26
C VAL A 175 16.58 23.41 -0.06
N SER A 176 17.85 23.33 0.35
CA SER A 176 18.88 24.25 -0.14
C SER A 176 19.01 24.05 -1.65
N ASP A 177 18.56 25.04 -2.40
CA ASP A 177 18.80 25.23 -3.84
C ASP A 177 17.75 24.68 -4.83
N LEU A 178 16.60 25.37 -4.92
CA LEU A 178 15.67 25.28 -6.05
C LEU A 178 16.03 26.25 -7.21
N SER A 179 17.19 26.93 -7.14
CA SER A 179 17.44 28.20 -7.83
C SER A 179 17.55 28.13 -9.36
N SER A 180 17.76 26.95 -9.96
CA SER A 180 18.14 26.83 -11.38
C SER A 180 17.00 26.57 -12.37
N LEU A 181 15.76 26.37 -11.90
CA LEU A 181 14.59 26.12 -12.79
C LEU A 181 13.83 27.38 -13.24
N GLY A 182 14.25 28.57 -12.80
CA GLY A 182 13.56 29.81 -13.12
C GLY A 182 12.10 29.82 -12.64
N ARG A 183 11.15 30.17 -13.52
CA ARG A 183 9.71 30.34 -13.21
C ARG A 183 8.87 29.06 -13.39
N ASN A 184 9.45 27.93 -13.80
CA ASN A 184 8.65 26.76 -14.17
C ASN A 184 8.34 25.89 -12.94
N PRO A 185 7.06 25.68 -12.59
CA PRO A 185 6.69 24.85 -11.45
C PRO A 185 7.08 23.39 -11.69
N ALA A 186 7.49 22.72 -10.61
CA ALA A 186 7.83 21.29 -10.62
C ALA A 186 6.67 20.47 -10.07
N TRP A 187 6.34 19.38 -10.77
CA TRP A 187 5.35 18.39 -10.35
C TRP A 187 5.96 17.26 -9.53
N ILE A 188 7.15 16.78 -9.93
CA ILE A 188 7.91 15.77 -9.18
C ILE A 188 9.28 16.34 -8.89
N ARG A 189 9.71 16.23 -7.62
CA ARG A 189 11.04 16.62 -7.16
C ARG A 189 11.71 15.43 -6.51
N VAL A 190 12.94 15.13 -6.94
CA VAL A 190 13.74 14.01 -6.43
C VAL A 190 14.93 14.58 -5.69
N LEU A 191 14.98 14.30 -4.39
CA LEU A 191 16.01 14.76 -3.47
C LEU A 191 16.88 13.58 -3.05
N SER A 192 18.20 13.71 -3.13
CA SER A 192 19.12 12.85 -2.38
C SER A 192 19.27 13.36 -0.95
N VAL A 193 19.41 12.46 0.00
CA VAL A 193 19.63 12.79 1.42
C VAL A 193 21.00 12.24 1.82
N SER A 194 21.89 13.11 2.31
CA SER A 194 23.19 12.70 2.84
C SER A 194 23.08 12.13 4.25
N SER A 195 24.16 11.50 4.73
CA SER A 195 24.23 10.89 6.06
C SER A 195 24.08 11.87 7.21
N ASP A 196 24.27 13.17 6.97
CA ASP A 196 24.03 14.26 7.93
C ASP A 196 22.61 14.85 7.82
N GLY A 197 21.75 14.28 6.97
CA GLY A 197 20.36 14.71 6.77
C GLY A 197 20.18 15.84 5.76
N ARG A 198 21.25 16.41 5.19
CA ARG A 198 21.11 17.45 4.16
C ARG A 198 20.44 16.90 2.90
N LYS A 199 19.51 17.67 2.35
CA LYS A 199 18.74 17.32 1.15
C LYS A 199 19.32 18.09 -0.03
N LYS A 200 19.47 17.41 -1.17
CA LYS A 200 19.91 18.02 -2.43
C LYS A 200 19.01 17.60 -3.56
N LEU A 201 18.54 18.55 -4.36
CA LEU A 201 17.76 18.28 -5.56
C LEU A 201 18.65 17.63 -6.63
N ILE A 202 18.22 16.49 -7.16
CA ILE A 202 18.99 15.72 -8.15
C ILE A 202 18.24 15.48 -9.46
N ALA A 203 16.90 15.48 -9.41
CA ALA A 203 16.06 15.31 -10.59
C ALA A 203 14.66 15.90 -10.37
N LEU A 204 14.00 16.23 -11.47
CA LEU A 204 12.74 16.96 -11.49
C LEU A 204 11.94 16.64 -12.74
N ALA A 205 10.62 16.67 -12.57
CA ALA A 205 9.64 16.80 -13.64
C ALA A 205 9.03 18.20 -13.55
N TRP A 206 9.32 19.09 -14.49
CA TRP A 206 8.85 20.49 -14.47
C TRP A 206 8.07 20.84 -15.72
N ARG A 207 7.26 21.89 -15.63
CA ARG A 207 6.42 22.33 -16.75
C ARG A 207 7.26 22.93 -17.88
N ARG A 208 6.94 22.58 -19.14
CA ARG A 208 7.57 23.14 -20.35
C ARG A 208 7.33 24.63 -20.50
N GLU A 209 6.13 25.07 -20.12
CA GLU A 209 5.65 26.44 -20.26
C GLU A 209 5.54 27.11 -18.89
N GLY A 210 5.77 28.43 -18.84
CA GLY A 210 5.74 29.23 -17.61
C GLY A 210 4.37 29.34 -16.94
N LEU A 211 4.37 29.96 -15.76
CA LEU A 211 3.29 30.05 -14.76
C LEU A 211 1.89 30.54 -15.20
N GLU A 212 1.68 31.06 -16.42
CA GLU A 212 0.43 31.74 -16.78
C GLU A 212 -0.81 30.82 -16.97
N ALA A 213 -0.69 29.52 -16.72
CA ALA A 213 -1.77 28.57 -17.03
C ALA A 213 -1.98 27.44 -15.99
N LEU A 214 -1.81 27.70 -14.69
CA LEU A 214 -2.31 26.79 -13.64
C LEU A 214 -3.72 27.25 -13.24
N LYS A 215 -4.74 26.56 -13.78
CA LYS A 215 -6.14 26.73 -13.35
C LYS A 215 -6.37 26.10 -11.96
N SER A 216 -5.55 25.13 -11.56
CA SER A 216 -5.53 24.51 -10.22
C SER A 216 -4.18 23.84 -9.98
N THR A 217 -3.68 23.91 -8.74
CA THR A 217 -2.48 23.22 -8.24
C THR A 217 -2.75 21.76 -7.83
N ASP A 218 -3.99 21.30 -7.96
CA ASP A 218 -4.41 19.98 -7.49
C ASP A 218 -4.57 18.96 -8.64
N GLU A 219 -4.47 19.43 -9.89
CA GLU A 219 -4.60 18.62 -11.10
C GLU A 219 -3.26 18.02 -11.52
N GLU A 220 -3.24 16.71 -11.77
CA GLU A 220 -2.07 16.01 -12.29
C GLU A 220 -1.76 16.49 -13.74
N PRO A 221 -0.50 16.86 -14.05
CA PRO A 221 -0.12 17.27 -15.40
C PRO A 221 -0.31 16.17 -16.43
N ASN A 222 -0.65 16.56 -17.66
CA ASN A 222 -0.39 15.71 -18.81
C ASN A 222 1.13 15.60 -19.05
N GLU A 223 1.64 14.41 -19.33
CA GLU A 223 3.06 14.18 -19.62
C GLU A 223 3.62 15.12 -20.68
N ARG A 224 2.84 15.48 -21.71
CA ARG A 224 3.26 16.40 -22.78
C ARG A 224 3.57 17.81 -22.28
N GLN A 225 3.04 18.18 -21.11
CA GLN A 225 3.30 19.46 -20.45
C GLN A 225 4.60 19.45 -19.64
N LEU A 226 5.25 18.30 -19.49
CA LEU A 226 6.42 18.12 -18.64
C LEU A 226 7.73 17.93 -19.43
N GLN A 227 8.80 18.38 -18.79
CA GLN A 227 10.20 18.05 -19.08
C GLN A 227 10.78 17.30 -17.88
N PHE A 228 11.72 16.39 -18.16
CA PHE A 228 12.29 15.49 -17.17
C PHE A 228 13.82 15.58 -17.19
N GLY A 229 14.42 15.95 -16.07
CA GLY A 229 15.84 16.29 -16.08
C GLY A 229 16.41 16.70 -14.74
N LEU A 230 17.53 17.40 -14.81
CA LEU A 230 18.36 17.77 -13.67
C LEU A 230 18.03 19.19 -13.19
N GLN A 231 18.47 19.52 -11.97
CA GLN A 231 18.23 20.84 -11.36
C GLN A 231 18.74 22.00 -12.22
N ASN A 232 19.84 21.81 -12.95
CA ASN A 232 20.42 22.81 -13.84
C ASN A 232 19.64 23.04 -15.16
N GLY A 233 18.41 22.52 -15.28
CA GLY A 233 17.56 22.63 -16.47
C GLY A 233 17.90 21.64 -17.59
N THR A 234 18.92 20.80 -17.44
CA THR A 234 19.28 19.79 -18.46
C THR A 234 18.21 18.72 -18.54
N VAL A 235 17.54 18.61 -19.69
CA VAL A 235 16.62 17.51 -19.98
C VAL A 235 17.42 16.22 -20.18
N ARG A 236 17.08 15.17 -19.43
CA ARG A 236 17.83 13.89 -19.43
C ARG A 236 16.95 12.71 -19.83
N TRP A 237 15.67 12.73 -19.49
CA TRP A 237 14.76 11.61 -19.76
C TRP A 237 13.69 12.01 -20.77
N PRO A 238 13.41 11.15 -21.78
CA PRO A 238 12.49 11.50 -22.86
C PRO A 238 11.01 11.40 -22.46
N SER A 239 10.69 10.71 -21.36
CA SER A 239 9.32 10.40 -20.93
C SER A 239 9.21 10.25 -19.41
N MET A 240 7.98 10.32 -18.90
CA MET A 240 7.63 10.05 -17.51
C MET A 240 8.04 8.63 -17.12
N THR A 241 7.79 7.63 -17.97
CA THR A 241 8.19 6.24 -17.71
C THR A 241 9.70 6.09 -17.56
N ALA A 242 10.49 6.76 -18.41
CA ALA A 242 11.95 6.73 -18.30
C ALA A 242 12.43 7.44 -17.03
N PHE A 243 11.80 8.57 -16.68
CA PHE A 243 12.10 9.34 -15.49
C PHE A 243 11.79 8.57 -14.19
N THR A 244 10.59 7.98 -14.08
CA THR A 244 10.17 7.22 -12.90
C THR A 244 10.99 5.95 -12.74
N ARG A 245 11.29 5.23 -13.84
CA ARG A 245 12.17 4.06 -13.81
C ARG A 245 13.58 4.42 -13.33
N ALA A 246 14.19 5.48 -13.87
CA ALA A 246 15.55 5.86 -13.51
C ALA A 246 15.69 6.34 -12.06
N ASN A 247 14.64 6.92 -11.50
CA ASN A 247 14.64 7.44 -10.13
C ASN A 247 14.00 6.49 -9.12
N ASP A 248 13.47 5.37 -9.59
CA ASP A 248 12.79 4.34 -8.80
C ASP A 248 11.52 4.87 -8.08
N ILE A 249 10.70 5.58 -8.86
CA ILE A 249 9.46 6.22 -8.41
C ILE A 249 8.28 5.27 -8.60
N ASP A 250 7.44 5.17 -7.59
CA ASP A 250 6.23 4.36 -7.55
C ASP A 250 5.02 5.27 -7.25
N LEU A 251 4.46 5.86 -8.31
CA LEU A 251 3.34 6.82 -8.20
C LEU A 251 2.03 6.17 -7.74
N SER A 252 1.93 4.85 -7.84
CA SER A 252 0.74 4.07 -7.44
C SER A 252 0.93 3.35 -6.10
N ALA A 253 2.06 3.58 -5.42
CA ALA A 253 2.43 2.92 -4.17
C ALA A 253 2.28 1.38 -4.20
N THR A 254 2.54 0.76 -5.36
CA THR A 254 2.47 -0.70 -5.57
C THR A 254 3.33 -1.47 -4.59
N ARG A 255 4.47 -0.92 -4.16
CA ARG A 255 5.37 -1.54 -3.17
C ARG A 255 4.73 -1.77 -1.81
N LEU A 256 3.63 -1.10 -1.50
CA LEU A 256 2.89 -1.33 -0.27
C LEU A 256 2.16 -2.68 -0.25
N SER A 257 1.99 -3.35 -1.41
CA SER A 257 1.47 -4.72 -1.45
C SER A 257 2.50 -5.75 -1.01
N GLY A 258 3.79 -5.41 -0.99
CA GLY A 258 4.87 -6.37 -0.80
C GLY A 258 5.21 -7.17 -2.05
N GLU A 259 4.57 -6.91 -3.20
CA GLU A 259 4.93 -7.59 -4.44
C GLU A 259 6.32 -7.13 -4.88
N LYS A 260 7.24 -8.09 -5.03
CA LYS A 260 8.49 -7.82 -5.73
C LYS A 260 8.14 -7.52 -7.18
N LYS A 261 8.51 -6.34 -7.68
CA LYS A 261 8.47 -6.06 -9.12
C LYS A 261 9.11 -7.24 -9.84
N SER A 262 8.33 -7.93 -10.66
CA SER A 262 8.91 -8.84 -11.64
C SER A 262 9.85 -8.01 -12.53
N PRO A 263 11.06 -8.51 -12.80
CA PRO A 263 12.11 -7.77 -13.51
C PRO A 263 11.67 -7.25 -14.88
#